data_AF-A0A2N7N0Y2-F1
#
_entry.id   AF-A0A2N7N0Y2-F1
#
_cell.length_a   1.000
_cell.length_b   1.000
_cell.length_c   1.000
_cell.angle_alpha   90.00
_cell.angle_beta   90.00
_cell.angle_gamma   90.00
#
_symmetry.space_group_name_H-M   'P 1'
#
loop_
_entity.id
_entity.type
_entity.pdbx_description
1 polymer ?
#
loop_
_entity_poly.entity_id
_entity_poly.type
_entity_poly.pdbx_seq_one_letter_code
_entity_poly.pdbx_strand_id
1 'polypeptide(L)'
;MNEFVLRLMKCARAYEAFIGTKLRSKQNINAEELASIRIEAVSRFPELKSYQRDRGVESAELELFNKVLHNTMLKAGFRVPTANQTRDASGIYIRR
;
A
#
# COMPACT_ATOMS: atom_id res chain seq x y z
N MET A 1 24.06 -6.51 12.60
CA MET A 1 22.89 -5.95 11.90
C MET A 1 21.76 -6.96 12.04
N ASN A 2 20.56 -6.55 12.47
CA ASN A 2 19.47 -7.47 12.83
C ASN A 2 18.84 -8.09 11.56
N GLU A 3 18.81 -9.42 11.47
CA GLU A 3 18.30 -10.19 10.32
C GLU A 3 16.83 -9.85 10.00
N PHE A 4 16.03 -9.61 11.04
CA PHE A 4 14.65 -9.19 10.91
C PHE A 4 14.51 -7.83 10.18
N VAL A 5 15.37 -6.87 10.54
CA VAL A 5 15.38 -5.54 9.91
C VAL A 5 15.81 -5.65 8.45
N LEU A 6 16.81 -6.47 8.16
CA LEU A 6 17.27 -6.69 6.78
C LEU A 6 16.16 -7.31 5.91
N ARG A 7 15.39 -8.26 6.47
CA ARG A 7 14.24 -8.87 5.79
C ARG A 7 13.16 -7.83 5.49
N LEU A 8 12.79 -7.01 6.47
CA LEU A 8 11.82 -5.93 6.28
C LEU A 8 12.29 -4.91 5.22
N MET A 9 13.57 -4.54 5.22
CA MET A 9 14.11 -3.65 4.18
C MET A 9 14.01 -4.24 2.77
N LYS A 10 14.24 -5.56 2.62
CA LYS A 10 14.05 -6.26 1.33
C LYS A 10 12.59 -6.24 0.90
N CYS A 11 11.67 -6.54 1.82
CA CYS A 11 10.22 -6.45 1.59
C CYS A 11 9.80 -5.04 1.17
N ALA A 12 10.26 -4.00 1.89
CA ALA A 12 9.94 -2.60 1.57
C ALA A 12 10.31 -2.23 0.13
N ARG A 13 11.51 -2.62 -0.33
CA ARG A 13 11.95 -2.37 -1.72
C ARG A 13 11.09 -3.12 -2.73
N ALA A 14 10.72 -4.37 -2.44
CA ALA A 14 9.85 -5.15 -3.31
C ALA A 14 8.44 -4.53 -3.42
N TYR A 15 7.90 -4.04 -2.30
CA TYR A 15 6.61 -3.34 -2.25
C TYR A 15 6.67 -2.03 -3.04
N GLU A 16 7.70 -1.21 -2.84
CA GLU A 16 7.87 0.06 -3.56
C GLU A 16 7.96 -0.17 -5.06
N ALA A 17 8.73 -1.18 -5.52
CA ALA A 17 8.81 -1.53 -6.93
C ALA A 17 7.44 -1.96 -7.49
N PHE A 18 6.73 -2.87 -6.80
CA PHE A 18 5.41 -3.33 -7.21
C PHE A 18 4.41 -2.18 -7.31
N ILE A 19 4.27 -1.38 -6.24
CA ILE A 19 3.36 -0.24 -6.19
C ILE A 19 3.75 0.78 -7.26
N GLY A 20 5.03 1.11 -7.37
CA GLY A 20 5.54 2.03 -8.38
C GLY A 20 5.16 1.60 -9.80
N THR A 21 5.25 0.31 -10.15
CA THR A 21 4.79 -0.16 -11.47
C THR A 21 3.29 0.01 -11.68
N LYS A 22 2.48 -0.20 -10.63
CA LYS A 22 1.02 -0.05 -10.71
C LYS A 22 0.59 1.41 -10.82
N LEU A 23 1.34 2.32 -10.19
CA LEU A 23 1.07 3.76 -10.19
C LEU A 23 1.63 4.47 -11.43
N ARG A 24 2.68 3.95 -12.07
CA ARG A 24 3.41 4.64 -13.16
C ARG A 24 2.49 5.09 -14.30
N SER A 25 1.57 4.23 -14.71
CA SER A 25 0.67 4.46 -15.84
C SER A 25 -0.66 5.13 -15.46
N LYS A 26 -0.86 5.46 -14.19
CA LYS A 26 -2.14 6.00 -13.68
C LYS A 26 -2.04 7.49 -13.37
N GLN A 27 -3.07 8.23 -13.79
CA GLN A 27 -3.25 9.65 -13.47
C GLN A 27 -4.29 9.85 -12.36
N ASN A 28 -5.22 8.91 -12.22
CA ASN A 28 -6.16 8.84 -11.11
C ASN A 28 -6.25 7.39 -10.62
N ILE A 29 -6.61 7.22 -9.35
CA ILE A 29 -6.88 5.94 -8.70
C ILE A 29 -8.11 6.11 -7.84
N ASN A 30 -9.08 5.22 -7.96
CA ASN A 30 -10.23 5.19 -7.06
C ASN A 30 -10.00 4.18 -5.92
N ALA A 31 -10.94 4.11 -4.98
CA ALA A 31 -10.87 3.19 -3.85
C ALA A 31 -10.86 1.70 -4.29
N GLU A 32 -11.57 1.36 -5.36
CA GLU A 32 -11.66 -0.01 -5.90
C GLU A 32 -10.34 -0.47 -6.53
N GLU A 33 -9.67 0.40 -7.26
CA GLU A 33 -8.35 0.16 -7.83
C GLU A 33 -7.29 0.02 -6.73
N LEU A 34 -7.39 0.84 -5.68
CA LEU A 34 -6.51 0.71 -4.53
C LEU A 34 -6.75 -0.62 -3.79
N ALA A 35 -8.00 -1.03 -3.63
CA ALA A 35 -8.36 -2.34 -3.09
C ALA A 35 -7.82 -3.48 -3.97
N SER A 36 -7.92 -3.34 -5.28
CA SER A 36 -7.37 -4.31 -6.25
C SER A 36 -5.86 -4.43 -6.14
N ILE A 37 -5.12 -3.32 -6.02
CA ILE A 37 -3.67 -3.33 -5.77
C ILE A 37 -3.32 -4.07 -4.48
N ARG A 38 -4.11 -3.87 -3.42
CA ARG A 38 -3.92 -4.59 -2.13
C ARG A 38 -4.17 -6.08 -2.27
N ILE A 39 -5.24 -6.48 -2.96
CA ILE A 39 -5.56 -7.90 -3.21
C ILE A 39 -4.44 -8.56 -4.03
N GLU A 40 -3.96 -7.90 -5.09
CA GLU A 40 -2.83 -8.39 -5.89
C GLU A 40 -1.54 -8.49 -5.05
N ALA A 41 -1.27 -7.50 -4.19
CA ALA A 41 -0.11 -7.53 -3.30
C ALA A 41 -0.18 -8.72 -2.34
N VAL A 42 -1.33 -8.98 -1.71
CA VAL A 42 -1.52 -10.13 -0.82
C VAL A 42 -1.35 -11.46 -1.57
N SER A 43 -1.79 -11.53 -2.83
CA SER A 43 -1.57 -12.72 -3.65
C SER A 43 -0.08 -12.95 -3.96
N ARG A 44 0.65 -11.87 -4.28
CA ARG A 44 2.05 -11.89 -4.70
C ARG A 44 3.05 -12.03 -3.56
N PHE A 45 2.74 -11.46 -2.40
CA PHE A 45 3.61 -11.41 -1.22
C PHE A 45 3.00 -12.26 -0.11
N PRO A 46 3.41 -13.54 0.04
CA PRO A 46 2.84 -14.45 1.02
C PRO A 46 3.02 -13.96 2.46
N GLU A 47 4.03 -13.14 2.74
CA GLU A 47 4.23 -12.52 4.05
C GLU A 47 3.14 -11.50 4.42
N LEU A 48 2.41 -10.96 3.44
CA LEU A 48 1.24 -10.09 3.67
C LEU A 48 -0.02 -10.89 4.01
N LYS A 49 -0.07 -12.19 3.67
CA LYS A 49 -1.18 -13.09 4.02
C LYS A 49 -1.23 -13.42 5.51
N SER A 50 -0.14 -13.16 6.24
CA SER A 50 -0.04 -13.35 7.69
C SER A 50 -0.86 -12.34 8.50
N TYR A 51 -2.03 -11.95 8.00
CA TYR A 51 -3.08 -11.33 8.81
C TYR A 51 -3.52 -12.37 9.84
N GLN A 52 -2.88 -12.38 11.01
CA GLN A 52 -3.37 -13.14 12.15
C GLN A 52 -4.67 -12.47 12.62
N ARG A 53 -5.77 -12.88 11.99
CA ARG A 53 -7.15 -12.49 12.30
C ARG A 53 -7.49 -12.73 13.78
N ASP A 54 -6.70 -13.55 14.46
CA ASP A 54 -6.85 -13.98 15.85
C ASP A 54 -6.44 -12.93 16.90
N ARG A 55 -5.67 -11.88 16.55
CA ARG A 55 -5.20 -10.89 17.55
C ARG A 55 -5.50 -9.42 17.23
N GLY A 56 -6.03 -9.11 16.05
CA GLY A 56 -6.28 -7.71 15.67
C GLY A 56 -5.00 -6.85 15.54
N VAL A 57 -3.82 -7.47 15.58
CA VAL A 57 -2.52 -6.81 15.40
C VAL A 57 -2.08 -7.04 13.96
N GLU A 58 -1.96 -5.96 13.19
CA GLU A 58 -1.38 -6.03 11.83
C GLU A 58 0.06 -6.58 11.90
N SER A 59 0.43 -7.47 10.98
CA SER A 59 1.84 -7.92 10.90
C SER A 59 2.74 -6.73 10.57
N ALA A 60 3.99 -6.74 11.07
CA ALA A 60 4.95 -5.67 10.78
C ALA A 60 5.13 -5.45 9.27
N GLU A 61 5.03 -6.51 8.46
CA GLU A 61 5.06 -6.49 7.00
C GLU A 61 3.84 -5.78 6.38
N LEU A 62 2.64 -5.94 6.98
CA LEU A 62 1.42 -5.30 6.52
C LEU A 62 1.42 -3.80 6.86
N GLU A 63 1.83 -3.45 8.07
CA GLU A 63 2.03 -2.05 8.45
C GLU A 63 3.08 -1.38 7.54
N LEU A 64 4.18 -2.08 7.28
CA LEU A 64 5.21 -1.63 6.36
C LEU A 64 4.66 -1.45 4.94
N PHE A 65 3.88 -2.41 4.43
CA PHE A 65 3.24 -2.31 3.13
C PHE A 65 2.31 -1.09 3.05
N ASN A 66 1.46 -0.88 4.05
CA ASN A 66 0.57 0.28 4.11
C ASN A 66 1.34 1.60 4.10
N LYS A 67 2.45 1.69 4.86
CA LYS A 67 3.34 2.86 4.84
C LYS A 67 4.02 3.07 3.49
N VAL A 68 4.54 1.99 2.88
CA VAL A 68 5.19 2.06 1.56
C VAL A 68 4.18 2.46 0.48
N LEU A 69 2.96 1.92 0.51
CA LEU A 69 1.86 2.31 -0.38
C LEU A 69 1.59 3.80 -0.29
N HIS A 70 1.34 4.31 0.92
CA HIS A 70 1.07 5.73 1.12
C HIS A 70 2.23 6.61 0.65
N ASN A 71 3.46 6.29 1.05
CA ASN A 71 4.65 7.05 0.65
C ASN A 71 4.90 7.01 -0.86
N THR A 72 4.69 5.87 -1.51
CA THR A 72 4.87 5.72 -2.95
C THR A 72 3.80 6.50 -3.71
N MET A 73 2.55 6.51 -3.22
CA MET A 73 1.49 7.36 -3.76
C MET A 73 1.85 8.84 -3.66
N LEU A 74 2.33 9.30 -2.50
CA LEU A 74 2.80 10.69 -2.34
C LEU A 74 3.97 11.02 -3.26
N LYS A 75 4.99 10.15 -3.35
CA LYS A 75 6.14 10.30 -4.27
C LYS A 75 5.70 10.35 -5.73
N ALA A 76 4.71 9.55 -6.10
CA ALA A 76 4.16 9.54 -7.45
C ALA A 76 3.30 10.78 -7.75
N GLY A 77 2.99 11.61 -6.75
CA GLY A 77 2.23 12.86 -6.91
C GLY A 77 0.72 12.72 -6.65
N PHE A 78 0.26 11.58 -6.14
CA PHE A 78 -1.13 11.40 -5.75
C PHE A 78 -1.43 12.14 -4.45
N ARG A 79 -2.51 12.94 -4.43
CA ARG A 79 -3.02 13.50 -3.19
C ARG A 79 -4.13 12.64 -2.60
N VAL A 80 -4.07 12.43 -1.28
CA VAL A 80 -5.16 11.83 -0.51
C VAL A 80 -6.29 12.84 -0.43
N PRO A 81 -7.54 12.47 -0.75
CA PRO A 81 -8.68 13.34 -0.52
C PRO A 81 -8.77 13.65 0.97
N THR A 82 -8.55 14.92 1.33
CA THR A 82 -8.66 15.41 2.70
C THR A 82 -10.03 15.08 3.27
N ALA A 83 -10.04 14.59 4.51
CA ALA A 83 -11.16 13.99 5.26
C ALA A 83 -12.42 14.86 5.47
N ASN A 84 -12.57 15.99 4.77
CA ASN A 84 -13.81 16.78 4.76
C ASN A 84 -14.78 16.38 3.62
N GLN A 85 -14.45 15.35 2.82
CA GLN A 85 -15.33 14.77 1.79
C GLN A 85 -15.81 13.35 2.11
N THR A 86 -15.55 12.85 3.31
CA THR A 86 -15.99 11.52 3.75
C THR A 86 -17.43 11.56 4.26
N ARG A 87 -18.38 11.56 3.33
CA ARG A 87 -19.64 10.81 3.53
C ARG A 87 -19.89 9.74 2.47
N ASP A 88 -19.16 9.77 1.37
CA ASP A 88 -19.19 8.73 0.35
C ASP A 88 -17.77 8.16 0.16
N ALA A 89 -17.66 6.84 0.27
CA ALA A 89 -16.43 6.06 0.21
C ALA A 89 -15.84 5.98 -1.22
N SER A 90 -15.73 7.12 -1.90
CA SER A 90 -15.37 7.25 -3.32
C SER A 90 -14.25 8.28 -3.51
N GLY A 91 -13.27 8.28 -2.61
CA GLY A 91 -12.11 9.17 -2.71
C GLY A 91 -11.26 8.83 -3.93
N ILE A 92 -11.36 9.61 -5.00
CA ILE A 92 -10.47 9.51 -6.16
C ILE A 92 -9.17 10.22 -5.82
N TYR A 93 -8.08 9.47 -5.80
CA TYR A 93 -6.71 9.97 -5.71
C TYR A 93 -6.29 10.50 -7.08
N ILE A 94 -5.88 11.75 -7.16
CA ILE A 94 -5.48 12.39 -8.42
C ILE A 94 -3.99 12.72 -8.36
N ARG A 95 -3.27 12.36 -9.42
CA ARG A 95 -1.86 12.65 -9.64
C ARG A 95 -1.70 14.04 -10.25
N ARG A 96 -0.89 14.88 -9.62
CA ARG A 96 -0.59 16.24 -10.10
C ARG A 96 0.50 16.26 -11.17
#